data_AF-A0A2T1HQL5-F1
#
_entry.id   AF-A0A2T1HQL5-F1
#
_cell.length_a   1.000
_cell.length_b   1.000
_cell.length_c   1.000
_cell.angle_alpha   90.00
_cell.angle_beta   90.00
_cell.angle_gamma   90.00
#
_symmetry.space_group_name_H-M   'P 1'
#
loop_
_entity.id
_entity.type
_entity.pdbx_description
1 polymer ?
#
loop_
_entity_poly.entity_id
_entity_poly.type
_entity_poly.pdbx_seq_one_letter_code
_entity_poly.pdbx_strand_id
1 'polypeptide(L)'
;MARVGPPPLEEHAFRLFKQAVIARTGHHYYDDKDPLLWERVAKRLRATGAGTVGAYVELLADPKRGEAEWNALEAEITIGETFFFRFAEQFEALRRTILPAVIRANEDTRQIRVWSAGCSTGAEAYSVAIVLRELLGEAVADWRVGVVGTDINDAFLKTARAATYGKWALRSMPPQDRERWFTADGPNGPWTVRPVYKGLVHFERHNLMSLLDGTSPLQFTGFDLILCRNVLIYFHTEAVNRIVRALGECLAPNGWLLVGHAEASPEFTRSLKSVELPGAMAYRPLGSAADSEARSTQGQVPAEPAPAAVVRTAHGKHSSKAPERRPRPAPSRPTPSPPAAPAVASSPADLLSRLRSLADAGDLQGALSLAQDALASLPTDPTLHYYRGLLDQSAGRLGEAETAFRSALYLDRSFVMAHYQLGLLLARRGDRVAARRSLSTAARLAAGLPGGAELPEGDGLTAGTLTLLARAALQPGAAR
;
A
#
# COMPACT_ATOMS: atom_id res chain seq x y z
N MET A 1 15.39 -3.48 34.62
CA MET A 1 15.01 -4.37 33.50
C MET A 1 16.28 -4.98 32.93
N ALA A 2 16.41 -6.30 32.97
CA ALA A 2 17.61 -6.98 32.46
C ALA A 2 17.73 -6.73 30.94
N ARG A 3 18.88 -6.17 30.52
CA ARG A 3 19.22 -6.06 29.09
C ARG A 3 19.30 -7.48 28.53
N VAL A 4 18.52 -7.78 27.50
CA VAL A 4 18.75 -9.00 26.73
C VAL A 4 20.08 -8.83 26.02
N GLY A 5 20.95 -9.83 26.19
CA GLY A 5 22.25 -9.87 25.54
C GLY A 5 22.14 -9.85 24.01
N PRO A 6 23.29 -9.71 23.31
CA PRO A 6 23.32 -9.84 21.86
C PRO A 6 22.75 -11.21 21.42
N PRO A 7 22.20 -11.30 20.20
CA PRO A 7 21.62 -12.55 19.70
C PRO A 7 22.65 -13.68 19.76
N PRO A 8 22.30 -14.86 20.29
CA PRO A 8 23.19 -16.02 20.30
C PRO A 8 23.15 -16.71 18.93
N LEU A 9 23.56 -15.99 17.87
CA LEU A 9 23.43 -16.42 16.47
C LEU A 9 24.13 -17.77 16.19
N GLU A 10 25.19 -18.07 16.94
CA GLU A 10 25.96 -19.31 16.82
C GLU A 10 25.41 -20.46 17.68
N GLU A 11 24.42 -20.23 18.55
CA GLU A 11 23.81 -21.31 19.33
C GLU A 11 22.98 -22.22 18.44
N HIS A 12 23.20 -23.53 18.62
CA HIS A 12 22.40 -24.57 17.96
C HIS A 12 20.89 -24.40 18.24
N ALA A 13 20.52 -23.99 19.46
CA ALA A 13 19.12 -23.76 19.84
C ALA A 13 18.46 -22.63 19.04
N PHE A 14 19.17 -21.53 18.76
CA PHE A 14 18.62 -20.42 17.96
C PHE A 14 18.42 -20.83 16.50
N ARG A 15 19.32 -21.64 15.92
CA ARG A 15 19.13 -22.21 14.58
C ARG A 15 17.93 -23.14 14.50
N LEU A 16 17.77 -24.05 15.46
CA LEU A 16 16.60 -24.93 15.53
C LEU A 16 15.30 -24.14 15.69
N PHE A 17 15.30 -23.12 16.54
CA PHE A 17 14.18 -22.21 16.70
C PHE A 17 13.83 -21.50 15.38
N LYS A 18 14.82 -20.89 14.71
CA LYS A 18 14.65 -20.21 13.41
C LYS A 18 14.07 -21.17 12.37
N GLN A 19 14.59 -22.39 12.30
CA GLN A 19 14.06 -23.43 11.40
C GLN A 19 12.60 -23.78 11.73
N ALA A 20 12.24 -23.91 13.00
CA ALA A 20 10.87 -24.19 13.41
C ALA A 20 9.91 -23.04 13.03
N VAL A 21 10.32 -21.78 13.20
CA VAL A 21 9.54 -20.61 12.76
C VAL A 21 9.35 -20.63 11.24
N ILE A 22 10.44 -20.79 10.47
CA ILE A 22 10.38 -20.84 9.00
C ILE A 22 9.47 -21.99 8.54
N ALA A 23 9.60 -23.18 9.13
CA ALA A 23 8.80 -24.34 8.78
C ALA A 23 7.31 -24.13 9.06
N ARG A 24 6.98 -23.51 10.21
CA ARG A 24 5.59 -23.27 10.60
C ARG A 24 4.96 -22.14 9.80
N THR A 25 5.60 -20.98 9.71
CA THR A 25 4.97 -19.75 9.17
C THR A 25 5.32 -19.49 7.71
N GLY A 26 6.35 -20.13 7.18
CA GLY A 26 6.90 -19.85 5.85
C GLY A 26 7.71 -18.55 5.76
N HIS A 27 7.76 -17.74 6.83
CA HIS A 27 8.51 -16.49 6.87
C HIS A 27 10.01 -16.76 6.72
N HIS A 28 10.60 -16.25 5.67
CA HIS A 28 12.01 -16.34 5.38
C HIS A 28 12.80 -15.23 6.09
N TYR A 29 13.62 -15.65 7.05
CA TYR A 29 14.59 -14.80 7.73
C TYR A 29 15.98 -15.06 7.14
N TYR A 30 16.42 -14.19 6.24
CA TYR A 30 17.84 -14.13 5.83
C TYR A 30 18.72 -13.86 7.06
N ASP A 31 20.00 -14.25 7.02
CA ASP A 31 20.91 -14.11 8.16
C ASP A 31 21.08 -12.64 8.61
N ASP A 32 20.94 -11.68 7.69
CA ASP A 32 20.94 -10.24 7.99
C ASP A 32 19.70 -9.77 8.78
N LYS A 33 18.67 -10.62 8.90
CA LYS A 33 17.43 -10.39 9.65
C LYS A 33 17.41 -11.11 11.00
N ASP A 34 18.42 -11.89 11.34
CA ASP A 34 18.48 -12.57 12.64
C ASP A 34 18.41 -11.63 13.85
N PRO A 35 19.02 -10.42 13.83
CA PRO A 35 18.84 -9.46 14.91
C PRO A 35 17.39 -9.02 15.10
N LEU A 36 16.62 -8.90 14.01
CA LEU A 36 15.20 -8.54 14.06
C LEU A 36 14.37 -9.68 14.63
N LEU A 37 14.61 -10.91 14.18
CA LEU A 37 13.96 -12.09 14.75
C LEU A 37 14.30 -12.24 16.24
N TRP A 38 15.56 -12.02 16.63
CA TRP A 38 15.98 -12.04 18.02
C TRP A 38 15.26 -11.01 18.87
N GLU A 39 15.09 -9.77 18.40
CA GLU A 39 14.37 -8.74 19.16
C GLU A 39 12.93 -9.18 19.51
N ARG A 40 12.24 -9.78 18.55
CA ARG A 40 10.88 -10.32 18.71
C ARG A 40 10.86 -11.50 19.68
N VAL A 41 11.78 -12.45 19.51
CA VAL A 41 11.89 -13.65 20.36
C VAL A 41 12.28 -13.28 21.79
N ALA A 42 13.21 -12.34 21.96
CA ALA A 42 13.62 -11.81 23.25
C ALA A 42 12.44 -11.25 24.05
N LYS A 43 11.47 -10.62 23.38
CA LYS A 43 10.24 -10.16 24.01
C LYS A 43 9.38 -11.32 24.49
N ARG A 44 9.27 -12.39 23.72
CA ARG A 44 8.53 -13.61 24.10
C ARG A 44 9.21 -14.38 25.23
N LEU A 45 10.54 -14.52 25.19
CA LEU A 45 11.35 -15.09 26.29
C LEU A 45 11.06 -14.38 27.61
N ARG A 46 11.06 -13.03 27.61
CA ARG A 46 10.70 -12.24 28.81
C ARG A 46 9.26 -12.44 29.24
N ALA A 47 8.31 -12.48 28.30
CA ALA A 47 6.89 -12.63 28.61
C ALA A 47 6.53 -14.00 29.20
N THR A 48 7.26 -15.04 28.80
CA THR A 48 7.03 -16.43 29.25
C THR A 48 7.90 -16.83 30.44
N GLY A 49 8.94 -16.05 30.75
CA GLY A 49 9.94 -16.41 31.76
C GLY A 49 10.92 -17.49 31.32
N ALA A 50 10.93 -17.87 30.04
CA ALA A 50 11.88 -18.83 29.51
C ALA A 50 13.30 -18.25 29.55
N GLY A 51 14.20 -18.89 30.31
CA GLY A 51 15.55 -18.40 30.56
C GLY A 51 16.53 -18.59 29.38
N THR A 52 16.21 -19.48 28.44
CA THR A 52 17.02 -19.79 27.26
C THR A 52 16.14 -20.03 26.03
N VAL A 53 16.73 -19.96 24.83
CA VAL A 53 16.03 -20.31 23.59
C VAL A 53 15.62 -21.79 23.59
N GLY A 54 16.47 -22.68 24.13
CA GLY A 54 16.13 -24.10 24.26
C GLY A 54 14.86 -24.33 25.08
N ALA A 55 14.78 -23.71 26.27
CA ALA A 55 13.58 -23.79 27.11
C ALA A 55 12.33 -23.21 26.43
N TYR A 56 12.51 -22.19 25.58
CA TYR A 56 11.43 -21.62 24.80
C TYR A 56 10.97 -22.54 23.65
N VAL A 57 11.89 -23.23 22.98
CA VAL A 57 11.56 -24.27 21.99
C VAL A 57 10.80 -25.44 22.64
N GLU A 58 11.21 -25.86 23.83
CA GLU A 58 10.48 -26.88 24.61
C GLU A 58 9.05 -26.42 24.94
N LEU A 59 8.88 -25.14 25.33
CA LEU A 59 7.56 -24.56 25.54
C LEU A 59 6.72 -24.56 24.26
N LEU A 60 7.30 -24.18 23.12
CA LEU A 60 6.60 -24.20 21.83
C LEU A 60 6.20 -25.62 21.40
N ALA A 61 6.95 -26.64 21.82
CA ALA A 61 6.64 -28.05 21.57
C ALA A 61 5.66 -28.66 22.59
N ASP A 62 5.32 -27.96 23.67
CA ASP A 62 4.40 -28.46 24.71
C ASP A 62 2.98 -28.66 24.13
N PRO A 63 2.38 -29.86 24.20
CA PRO A 63 1.07 -30.12 23.60
C PRO A 63 -0.10 -29.32 24.20
N LYS A 64 0.02 -28.80 25.42
CA LYS A 64 -1.03 -28.06 26.11
C LYS A 64 -0.86 -26.55 26.00
N ARG A 65 0.39 -26.09 26.01
CA ARG A 65 0.74 -24.66 26.08
C ARG A 65 1.32 -24.12 24.77
N GLY A 66 1.92 -24.97 23.95
CA GLY A 66 2.71 -24.60 22.80
C GLY A 66 1.92 -23.81 21.76
N GLU A 67 0.72 -24.25 21.41
CA GLU A 67 -0.13 -23.55 20.43
C GLU A 67 -0.48 -22.13 20.85
N ALA A 68 -0.81 -21.90 22.13
CA ALA A 68 -1.08 -20.55 22.62
C ALA A 68 0.15 -19.65 22.53
N GLU A 69 1.34 -20.18 22.79
CA GLU A 69 2.59 -19.42 22.66
C GLU A 69 2.99 -19.20 21.20
N TRP A 70 2.75 -20.18 20.31
CA TRP A 70 2.92 -20.01 18.87
C TRP A 70 2.09 -18.84 18.34
N ASN A 71 0.82 -18.74 18.75
CA ASN A 71 -0.06 -17.64 18.36
C ASN A 71 0.53 -16.28 18.81
N ALA A 72 1.07 -16.23 20.02
CA ALA A 72 1.64 -15.02 20.58
C ALA A 72 2.98 -14.64 19.92
N LEU A 73 3.77 -15.63 19.48
CA LEU A 73 4.98 -15.43 18.70
C LEU A 73 4.65 -14.95 17.27
N GLU A 74 3.72 -15.61 16.59
CA GLU A 74 3.22 -15.24 15.26
C GLU A 74 2.72 -13.78 15.24
N ALA A 75 2.01 -13.38 16.29
CA ALA A 75 1.56 -11.99 16.45
C ALA A 75 2.70 -10.97 16.58
N GLU A 76 3.85 -11.39 17.09
CA GLU A 76 5.02 -10.52 17.30
C GLU A 76 5.91 -10.42 16.05
N ILE A 77 5.94 -11.46 15.22
CA ILE A 77 6.82 -11.56 14.05
C ILE A 77 6.15 -11.14 12.73
N THR A 78 4.84 -10.99 12.72
CA THR A 78 4.05 -10.54 11.55
C THR A 78 4.01 -9.02 11.45
N ILE A 79 3.95 -8.51 10.21
CA ILE A 79 3.87 -7.08 9.92
C ILE A 79 2.50 -6.78 9.33
N GLY A 80 1.72 -5.96 10.03
CA GLY A 80 0.31 -5.71 9.72
C GLY A 80 0.01 -4.47 8.89
N GLU A 81 0.98 -3.89 8.18
CA GLU A 81 0.74 -2.65 7.44
C GLU A 81 -0.24 -2.87 6.29
N THR A 82 -1.43 -2.29 6.41
CA THR A 82 -2.50 -2.33 5.40
C THR A 82 -3.36 -1.09 5.51
N PHE A 83 -4.00 -0.72 4.40
CA PHE A 83 -4.90 0.43 4.33
C PHE A 83 -5.88 0.25 3.18
N PHE A 84 -6.99 0.96 3.26
CA PHE A 84 -8.06 0.85 2.29
C PHE A 84 -7.58 1.27 0.91
N PHE A 85 -7.97 0.52 -0.13
CA PHE A 85 -7.62 0.81 -1.52
C PHE A 85 -6.10 0.94 -1.76
N ARG A 86 -5.29 0.16 -1.02
CA ARG A 86 -3.85 0.12 -1.16
C ARG A 86 -3.44 -0.24 -2.59
N PHE A 87 -2.55 0.56 -3.18
CA PHE A 87 -2.16 0.53 -4.61
C PHE A 87 -3.33 0.79 -5.56
N ALA A 88 -3.55 2.06 -5.89
CA ALA A 88 -4.69 2.54 -6.68
C ALA A 88 -4.84 1.80 -8.03
N GLU A 89 -3.76 1.55 -8.75
CA GLU A 89 -3.77 0.85 -10.04
C GLU A 89 -4.35 -0.58 -9.93
N GLN A 90 -3.95 -1.34 -8.90
CA GLN A 90 -4.47 -2.70 -8.69
C GLN A 90 -5.95 -2.69 -8.30
N PHE A 91 -6.40 -1.68 -7.54
CA PHE A 91 -7.82 -1.50 -7.26
C PHE A 91 -8.61 -1.03 -8.48
N GLU A 92 -8.00 -0.28 -9.39
CA GLU A 92 -8.63 0.09 -10.64
C GLU A 92 -8.77 -1.11 -11.58
N ALA A 93 -7.77 -2.00 -11.61
CA ALA A 93 -7.87 -3.29 -12.30
C ALA A 93 -9.00 -4.17 -11.71
N LEU A 94 -9.15 -4.18 -10.37
CA LEU A 94 -10.28 -4.84 -9.71
C LEU A 94 -11.62 -4.25 -10.15
N ARG A 95 -11.75 -2.91 -10.06
CA ARG A 95 -12.99 -2.19 -10.34
C ARG A 95 -13.41 -2.26 -11.81
N ARG A 96 -12.49 -2.09 -12.74
CA ARG A 96 -12.80 -1.98 -14.18
C ARG A 96 -12.80 -3.30 -14.92
N THR A 97 -12.04 -4.29 -14.45
CA THR A 97 -11.81 -5.51 -15.22
C THR A 97 -12.18 -6.78 -14.45
N ILE A 98 -11.51 -7.04 -13.32
CA ILE A 98 -11.58 -8.34 -12.65
C ILE A 98 -12.97 -8.57 -12.04
N LEU A 99 -13.47 -7.66 -11.20
CA LEU A 99 -14.76 -7.83 -10.53
C LEU A 99 -15.93 -7.81 -11.51
N PRO A 100 -15.98 -6.93 -12.54
CA PRO A 100 -16.99 -7.03 -13.59
C PRO A 100 -16.96 -8.37 -14.34
N ALA A 101 -15.77 -8.94 -14.60
CA ALA A 101 -15.65 -10.25 -15.22
C ALA A 101 -16.12 -11.39 -14.29
N VAL A 102 -15.82 -11.30 -12.99
CA VAL A 102 -16.29 -12.24 -11.96
C VAL A 102 -17.81 -12.21 -11.84
N ILE A 103 -18.43 -11.03 -11.85
CA ILE A 103 -19.89 -10.88 -11.81
C ILE A 103 -20.51 -11.54 -13.05
N ARG A 104 -20.05 -11.20 -14.26
CA ARG A 104 -20.59 -11.81 -15.51
C ARG A 104 -20.45 -13.33 -15.53
N ALA A 105 -19.31 -13.86 -15.09
CA ALA A 105 -19.08 -15.30 -15.07
C ALA A 105 -19.99 -16.07 -14.10
N ASN A 106 -20.64 -15.37 -13.17
CA ASN A 106 -21.49 -15.94 -12.13
C ASN A 106 -22.94 -15.44 -12.20
N GLU A 107 -23.38 -14.88 -13.33
CA GLU A 107 -24.74 -14.33 -13.48
C GLU A 107 -25.83 -15.41 -13.30
N ASP A 108 -25.57 -16.62 -13.80
CA ASP A 108 -26.50 -17.76 -13.69
C ASP A 108 -26.61 -18.31 -12.25
N THR A 109 -25.48 -18.36 -11.53
CA THR A 109 -25.43 -18.91 -10.17
C THR A 109 -25.78 -17.87 -9.12
N ARG A 110 -25.53 -16.59 -9.42
CA ARG A 110 -25.60 -15.43 -8.51
C ARG A 110 -24.79 -15.65 -7.23
N GLN A 111 -23.65 -16.34 -7.32
CA GLN A 111 -22.76 -16.56 -6.19
C GLN A 111 -21.37 -16.02 -6.50
N ILE A 112 -20.79 -15.30 -5.54
CA ILE A 112 -19.41 -14.80 -5.65
C ILE A 112 -18.66 -15.15 -4.37
N ARG A 113 -17.52 -15.82 -4.53
CA ARG A 113 -16.62 -16.18 -3.44
C ARG A 113 -15.27 -15.51 -3.66
N VAL A 114 -14.89 -14.64 -2.74
CA VAL A 114 -13.59 -13.97 -2.75
C VAL A 114 -12.77 -14.37 -1.53
N TRP A 115 -11.47 -14.57 -1.71
CA TRP A 115 -10.52 -14.78 -0.64
C TRP A 115 -9.45 -13.69 -0.63
N SER A 116 -9.35 -12.91 0.45
CA SER A 116 -8.20 -12.04 0.75
C SER A 116 -7.27 -12.81 1.68
N ALA A 117 -6.22 -13.40 1.11
CA ALA A 117 -5.20 -14.19 1.76
C ALA A 117 -4.11 -13.28 2.35
N GLY A 118 -3.94 -13.33 3.67
CA GLY A 118 -3.09 -12.39 4.43
C GLY A 118 -3.74 -11.01 4.54
N CYS A 119 -4.99 -10.97 4.98
CA CYS A 119 -5.82 -9.77 4.99
C CYS A 119 -5.39 -8.71 6.03
N SER A 120 -4.46 -9.04 6.93
CA SER A 120 -4.06 -8.21 8.07
C SER A 120 -5.30 -7.72 8.82
N THR A 121 -5.41 -6.42 9.09
CA THR A 121 -6.53 -5.80 9.82
C THR A 121 -7.80 -5.63 8.99
N GLY A 122 -7.90 -6.26 7.81
CA GLY A 122 -9.14 -6.41 7.04
C GLY A 122 -9.43 -5.31 6.02
N ALA A 123 -8.57 -4.28 5.90
CA ALA A 123 -8.79 -3.17 4.98
C ALA A 123 -8.95 -3.61 3.51
N GLU A 124 -8.16 -4.60 3.06
CA GLU A 124 -8.27 -5.14 1.70
C GLU A 124 -9.62 -5.84 1.47
N ALA A 125 -10.00 -6.76 2.37
CA ALA A 125 -11.25 -7.49 2.28
C ALA A 125 -12.46 -6.54 2.23
N TYR A 126 -12.46 -5.50 3.07
CA TYR A 126 -13.51 -4.49 3.05
C TYR A 126 -13.49 -3.61 1.81
N SER A 127 -12.33 -3.22 1.29
CA SER A 127 -12.26 -2.49 0.01
C SER A 127 -12.85 -3.31 -1.13
N VAL A 128 -12.61 -4.63 -1.19
CA VAL A 128 -13.22 -5.49 -2.20
C VAL A 128 -14.73 -5.60 -2.01
N ALA A 129 -15.20 -5.78 -0.77
CA ALA A 129 -16.64 -5.81 -0.47
C ALA A 129 -17.36 -4.51 -0.87
N ILE A 130 -16.71 -3.35 -0.65
CA ILE A 130 -17.21 -2.05 -1.09
C ILE A 130 -17.37 -2.03 -2.61
N VAL A 131 -16.32 -2.36 -3.36
CA VAL A 131 -16.36 -2.32 -4.83
C VAL A 131 -17.38 -3.31 -5.39
N LEU A 132 -17.45 -4.54 -4.86
CA LEU A 132 -18.45 -5.53 -5.27
C LEU A 132 -19.88 -5.00 -5.08
N ARG A 133 -20.16 -4.40 -3.92
CA ARG A 133 -21.48 -3.84 -3.64
C ARG A 133 -21.79 -2.63 -4.52
N GLU A 134 -20.81 -1.79 -4.82
CA GLU A 134 -20.99 -0.67 -5.77
C GLU A 134 -21.29 -1.14 -7.19
N LEU A 135 -20.61 -2.20 -7.65
CA LEU A 135 -20.82 -2.76 -8.98
C LEU A 135 -22.16 -3.50 -9.11
N LEU A 136 -22.58 -4.23 -8.07
CA LEU A 136 -23.86 -4.93 -8.05
C LEU A 136 -25.05 -3.99 -7.78
N GLY A 137 -24.84 -2.86 -7.11
CA GLY A 137 -25.91 -1.93 -6.73
C GLY A 137 -26.98 -2.63 -5.89
N GLU A 138 -28.26 -2.36 -6.20
CA GLU A 138 -29.40 -3.00 -5.52
C GLU A 138 -29.50 -4.51 -5.82
N ALA A 139 -28.96 -4.96 -6.96
CA ALA A 139 -28.99 -6.38 -7.31
C ALA A 139 -28.21 -7.24 -6.30
N VAL A 140 -27.31 -6.65 -5.48
CA VAL A 140 -26.57 -7.40 -4.45
C VAL A 140 -27.50 -8.19 -3.51
N ALA A 141 -28.76 -7.77 -3.32
CA ALA A 141 -29.74 -8.50 -2.51
C ALA A 141 -30.12 -9.87 -3.10
N ASP A 142 -29.98 -10.03 -4.42
CA ASP A 142 -30.25 -11.27 -5.14
C ASP A 142 -28.99 -12.17 -5.28
N TRP A 143 -27.84 -11.72 -4.77
CA TRP A 143 -26.56 -12.41 -4.88
C TRP A 143 -26.10 -12.96 -3.54
N ARG A 144 -25.56 -14.18 -3.56
CA ARG A 144 -24.82 -14.74 -2.44
C ARG A 144 -23.34 -14.35 -2.55
N VAL A 145 -22.99 -13.21 -1.96
CA VAL A 145 -21.61 -12.71 -1.94
C VAL A 145 -20.94 -13.06 -0.61
N GLY A 146 -19.76 -13.69 -0.68
CA GLY A 146 -18.92 -13.97 0.49
C GLY A 146 -17.47 -13.58 0.23
N VAL A 147 -16.95 -12.65 1.03
CA VAL A 147 -15.53 -12.29 1.06
C VAL A 147 -14.93 -12.88 2.33
N VAL A 148 -14.01 -13.84 2.20
CA VAL A 148 -13.26 -14.37 3.34
C VAL A 148 -11.90 -13.70 3.43
N GLY A 149 -11.60 -13.07 4.56
CA GLY A 149 -10.27 -12.56 4.88
C GLY A 149 -9.58 -13.53 5.82
N THR A 150 -8.36 -13.94 5.49
CA THR A 150 -7.58 -14.81 6.37
C THR A 150 -6.24 -14.22 6.73
N ASP A 151 -5.80 -14.45 7.96
CA ASP A 151 -4.47 -14.07 8.42
C ASP A 151 -4.00 -15.08 9.48
N ILE A 152 -2.69 -15.15 9.72
CA ILE A 152 -2.12 -15.97 10.78
C ILE A 152 -2.20 -15.25 12.14
N ASN A 153 -2.29 -13.91 12.15
CA ASN A 153 -2.29 -13.08 13.34
C ASN A 153 -3.71 -12.79 13.87
N ASP A 154 -4.07 -13.44 14.98
CA ASP A 154 -5.37 -13.27 15.64
C ASP A 154 -5.66 -11.83 16.12
N ALA A 155 -4.63 -11.04 16.48
CA ALA A 155 -4.82 -9.65 16.88
C ALA A 155 -5.24 -8.79 15.68
N PHE A 156 -4.70 -9.05 14.49
CA PHE A 156 -5.14 -8.38 13.27
C PHE A 156 -6.57 -8.77 12.91
N LEU A 157 -6.91 -10.06 12.99
CA LEU A 157 -8.27 -10.55 12.73
C LEU A 157 -9.29 -9.98 13.74
N LYS A 158 -8.90 -9.76 14.99
CA LYS A 158 -9.76 -9.08 15.98
C LYS A 158 -10.08 -7.65 15.54
N THR A 159 -9.08 -6.89 15.09
CA THR A 159 -9.28 -5.54 14.53
C THR A 159 -10.14 -5.58 13.26
N ALA A 160 -9.91 -6.56 12.39
CA ALA A 160 -10.68 -6.77 11.17
C ALA A 160 -12.17 -7.00 11.47
N ARG A 161 -12.49 -7.87 12.44
CA ARG A 161 -13.87 -8.13 12.87
C ARG A 161 -14.52 -6.93 13.55
N ALA A 162 -13.76 -6.13 14.29
CA ALA A 162 -14.27 -4.87 14.85
C ALA A 162 -14.68 -3.90 13.72
N ALA A 163 -13.87 -3.85 12.65
CA ALA A 163 -14.06 -3.02 11.47
C ALA A 163 -14.01 -1.51 11.79
N THR A 164 -13.23 -1.16 12.81
CA THR A 164 -13.08 0.21 13.34
C THR A 164 -11.64 0.66 13.13
N TYR A 165 -11.47 1.79 12.44
CA TYR A 165 -10.18 2.22 11.89
C TYR A 165 -9.88 3.69 12.17
N GLY A 166 -8.60 4.00 12.39
CA GLY A 166 -8.12 5.38 12.50
C GLY A 166 -7.85 6.02 11.14
N LYS A 167 -7.51 7.31 11.15
CA LYS A 167 -7.20 8.10 9.94
C LYS A 167 -6.13 7.46 9.05
N TRP A 168 -5.10 6.85 9.65
CA TRP A 168 -4.00 6.21 8.92
C TRP A 168 -4.47 5.13 7.92
N ALA A 169 -5.42 4.28 8.32
CA ALA A 169 -5.95 3.22 7.45
C ALA A 169 -6.81 3.78 6.31
N LEU A 170 -7.29 5.02 6.44
CA LEU A 170 -8.15 5.72 5.47
C LEU A 170 -7.40 6.81 4.67
N ARG A 171 -6.08 6.91 4.82
CA ARG A 171 -5.25 8.00 4.27
C ARG A 171 -5.37 8.21 2.75
N SER A 172 -5.66 7.13 2.02
CA SER A 172 -5.83 7.10 0.56
C SER A 172 -7.25 7.44 0.10
N MET A 173 -8.19 7.64 1.02
CA MET A 173 -9.61 7.78 0.72
C MET A 173 -10.05 9.24 0.80
N PRO A 174 -10.73 9.79 -0.23
CA PRO A 174 -11.36 11.11 -0.16
C PRO A 174 -12.40 11.21 0.97
N PRO A 175 -12.62 12.40 1.57
CA PRO A 175 -13.60 12.55 2.66
C PRO A 175 -15.01 12.05 2.33
N GLN A 176 -15.48 12.30 1.10
CA GLN A 176 -16.80 11.89 0.64
C GLN A 176 -16.99 10.37 0.65
N ASP A 177 -15.96 9.63 0.23
CA ASP A 177 -15.96 8.17 0.23
C ASP A 177 -15.93 7.60 1.66
N ARG A 178 -15.21 8.27 2.58
CA ARG A 178 -15.20 7.89 4.01
C ARG A 178 -16.60 8.01 4.61
N GLU A 179 -17.27 9.13 4.38
CA GLU A 179 -18.64 9.34 4.87
C GLU A 179 -19.65 8.37 4.24
N ARG A 180 -19.43 8.02 2.97
CA ARG A 180 -20.27 7.07 2.24
C ARG A 180 -20.13 5.64 2.77
N TRP A 181 -18.92 5.18 3.05
CA TRP A 181 -18.65 3.77 3.37
C TRP A 181 -18.52 3.48 4.88
N PHE A 182 -18.31 4.50 5.69
CA PHE A 182 -18.07 4.38 7.12
C PHE A 182 -19.05 5.25 7.94
N THR A 183 -19.10 4.99 9.24
CA THR A 183 -19.75 5.84 10.24
C THR A 183 -18.67 6.35 11.18
N ALA A 184 -18.62 7.66 11.43
CA ALA A 184 -17.67 8.26 12.36
C ALA A 184 -18.23 8.24 13.78
N ASP A 185 -17.40 7.86 14.75
CA ASP A 185 -17.73 7.97 16.18
C ASP A 185 -17.39 9.38 16.71
N GLY A 186 -18.04 10.40 16.12
CA GLY A 186 -17.82 11.82 16.44
C GLY A 186 -16.68 12.49 15.65
N PRO A 187 -16.39 13.78 15.90
CA PRO A 187 -15.53 14.61 15.03
C PRO A 187 -14.08 14.14 14.89
N ASN A 188 -13.56 13.42 15.88
CA ASN A 188 -12.19 12.87 15.90
C ASN A 188 -12.19 11.38 16.29
N GLY A 189 -13.35 10.73 16.28
CA GLY A 189 -13.46 9.31 16.62
C GLY A 189 -12.92 8.41 15.51
N PRO A 190 -12.77 7.12 15.82
CA PRO A 190 -12.49 6.13 14.79
C PRO A 190 -13.68 5.99 13.83
N TRP A 191 -13.40 5.42 12.67
CA TRP A 191 -14.37 5.19 11.60
C TRP A 191 -14.71 3.71 11.54
N THR A 192 -15.98 3.38 11.62
CA THR A 192 -16.46 2.01 11.57
C THR A 192 -17.09 1.72 10.20
N VAL A 193 -16.68 0.63 9.55
CA VAL A 193 -17.25 0.19 8.25
C VAL A 193 -18.76 -0.02 8.42
N ARG A 194 -19.56 0.57 7.52
CA ARG A 194 -21.02 0.45 7.61
C ARG A 194 -21.48 -1.03 7.53
N PRO A 195 -22.57 -1.41 8.24
CA PRO A 195 -23.05 -2.79 8.30
C PRO A 195 -23.28 -3.46 6.93
N VAL A 196 -23.70 -2.66 5.94
CA VAL A 196 -23.94 -3.09 4.56
C VAL A 196 -22.70 -3.68 3.87
N TYR A 197 -21.50 -3.18 4.17
CA TYR A 197 -20.26 -3.75 3.67
C TYR A 197 -19.71 -4.81 4.63
N LYS A 198 -19.88 -4.57 5.94
CA LYS A 198 -19.44 -5.48 6.99
C LYS A 198 -20.05 -6.88 6.87
N GLY A 199 -21.34 -6.95 6.55
CA GLY A 199 -22.09 -8.21 6.41
C GLY A 199 -21.64 -9.10 5.26
N LEU A 200 -20.85 -8.60 4.31
CA LEU A 200 -20.32 -9.38 3.19
C LEU A 200 -18.99 -10.07 3.52
N VAL A 201 -18.37 -9.73 4.64
CA VAL A 201 -17.01 -10.16 4.97
C VAL A 201 -16.98 -11.06 6.20
N HIS A 202 -16.26 -12.17 6.11
CA HIS A 202 -15.97 -13.07 7.22
C HIS A 202 -14.46 -13.22 7.42
N PHE A 203 -14.04 -13.38 8.67
CA PHE A 203 -12.61 -13.49 9.01
C PHE A 203 -12.32 -14.77 9.78
N GLU A 204 -11.38 -15.56 9.27
CA GLU A 204 -10.91 -16.78 9.90
C GLU A 204 -9.39 -16.83 9.92
N ARG A 205 -8.85 -17.57 10.90
CA ARG A 205 -7.42 -17.77 10.97
C ARG A 205 -7.02 -18.85 9.98
N HIS A 206 -6.04 -18.55 9.14
CA HIS A 206 -5.48 -19.51 8.20
C HIS A 206 -4.01 -19.19 7.97
N ASN A 207 -3.17 -20.23 8.00
CA ASN A 207 -1.77 -20.15 7.64
C ASN A 207 -1.58 -20.65 6.20
N LEU A 208 -1.04 -19.81 5.31
CA LEU A 208 -0.83 -20.17 3.91
C LEU A 208 0.03 -21.43 3.73
N MET A 209 0.91 -21.75 4.68
CA MET A 209 1.68 -23.00 4.65
C MET A 209 0.81 -24.25 4.72
N SER A 210 -0.39 -24.17 5.31
CA SER A 210 -1.36 -25.28 5.38
C SER A 210 -1.90 -25.69 4.00
N LEU A 211 -1.72 -24.86 2.96
CA LEU A 211 -2.00 -25.26 1.58
C LEU A 211 -0.99 -26.31 1.07
N LEU A 212 0.21 -26.36 1.66
CA LEU A 212 1.31 -27.18 1.17
C LEU A 212 1.41 -28.55 1.83
N ASP A 213 0.82 -28.70 3.02
CA ASP A 213 0.84 -29.93 3.83
C ASP A 213 -0.50 -30.66 3.84
N GLY A 214 -1.52 -30.13 3.16
CA GLY A 214 -2.86 -30.72 3.05
C GLY A 214 -3.75 -30.52 4.28
N THR A 215 -3.35 -29.65 5.22
CA THR A 215 -4.15 -29.35 6.42
C THR A 215 -5.14 -28.19 6.21
N SER A 216 -5.09 -27.52 5.06
CA SER A 216 -6.05 -26.45 4.72
C SER A 216 -7.50 -26.97 4.75
N PRO A 217 -8.47 -26.19 5.28
CA PRO A 217 -9.85 -26.61 5.35
C PRO A 217 -10.46 -26.90 3.97
N LEU A 218 -11.29 -27.93 3.88
CA LEU A 218 -11.90 -28.38 2.61
C LEU A 218 -12.75 -27.31 1.91
N GLN A 219 -13.25 -26.31 2.65
CA GLN A 219 -14.02 -25.21 2.05
C GLN A 219 -13.16 -24.23 1.22
N PHE A 220 -11.83 -24.30 1.27
CA PHE A 220 -10.90 -23.41 0.54
C PHE A 220 -10.71 -23.85 -0.91
N THR A 221 -11.78 -23.89 -1.68
CA THR A 221 -11.77 -24.21 -3.12
C THR A 221 -12.90 -23.49 -3.84
N GLY A 222 -12.81 -23.33 -5.15
CA GLY A 222 -13.83 -22.69 -5.97
C GLY A 222 -14.02 -21.20 -5.68
N PHE A 223 -12.93 -20.47 -5.48
CA PHE A 223 -12.96 -19.00 -5.35
C PHE A 223 -12.94 -18.33 -6.73
N ASP A 224 -13.82 -17.34 -6.92
CA ASP A 224 -13.87 -16.53 -8.14
C ASP A 224 -12.76 -15.48 -8.19
N LEU A 225 -12.30 -15.06 -7.01
CA LEU A 225 -11.17 -14.16 -6.85
C LEU A 225 -10.38 -14.52 -5.60
N ILE A 226 -9.07 -14.64 -5.75
CA ILE A 226 -8.13 -14.70 -4.64
C ILE A 226 -7.21 -13.48 -4.75
N LEU A 227 -7.08 -12.72 -3.66
CA LEU A 227 -6.08 -11.68 -3.48
C LEU A 227 -5.03 -12.22 -2.51
N CYS A 228 -3.77 -12.23 -2.91
CA CYS A 228 -2.64 -12.60 -2.04
C CYS A 228 -1.54 -11.56 -2.23
N ARG A 229 -1.73 -10.38 -1.63
CA ARG A 229 -0.96 -9.17 -1.93
C ARG A 229 -0.13 -8.72 -0.73
N ASN A 230 1.15 -8.47 -0.95
CA ASN A 230 2.11 -8.00 0.06
C ASN A 230 2.31 -8.98 1.23
N VAL A 231 2.18 -10.27 0.94
CA VAL A 231 2.37 -11.39 1.88
C VAL A 231 3.54 -12.26 1.44
N LEU A 232 3.63 -12.55 0.13
CA LEU A 232 4.62 -13.46 -0.44
C LEU A 232 6.05 -12.90 -0.35
N ILE A 233 6.20 -11.58 -0.23
CA ILE A 233 7.50 -10.92 0.03
C ILE A 233 8.23 -11.42 1.28
N TYR A 234 7.51 -12.07 2.21
CA TYR A 234 8.09 -12.62 3.43
C TYR A 234 8.50 -14.09 3.26
N PHE A 235 8.22 -14.76 2.15
CA PHE A 235 8.43 -16.19 1.98
C PHE A 235 9.68 -16.49 1.15
N HIS A 236 10.25 -17.69 1.32
CA HIS A 236 11.32 -18.16 0.44
C HIS A 236 10.76 -18.48 -0.95
N THR A 237 11.52 -18.21 -2.01
CA THR A 237 11.06 -18.35 -3.41
C THR A 237 10.45 -19.73 -3.71
N GLU A 238 11.01 -20.81 -3.15
CA GLU A 238 10.45 -22.15 -3.32
C GLU A 238 9.04 -22.29 -2.70
N ALA A 239 8.85 -21.78 -1.48
CA ALA A 239 7.55 -21.76 -0.82
C ALA A 239 6.55 -20.89 -1.58
N VAL A 240 6.98 -19.71 -2.06
CA VAL A 240 6.15 -18.80 -2.88
C VAL A 240 5.59 -19.52 -4.10
N ASN A 241 6.44 -20.20 -4.87
CA ASN A 241 6.01 -20.93 -6.08
C ASN A 241 5.00 -22.03 -5.77
N ARG A 242 5.21 -22.77 -4.67
CA ARG A 242 4.28 -23.82 -4.23
C ARG A 242 2.95 -23.23 -3.74
N ILE A 243 2.99 -22.15 -2.97
CA ILE A 243 1.79 -21.46 -2.46
C ILE A 243 0.97 -20.92 -3.62
N VAL A 244 1.60 -20.20 -4.57
CA VAL A 244 0.88 -19.63 -5.72
C VAL A 244 0.24 -20.71 -6.59
N ARG A 245 0.91 -21.84 -6.78
CA ARG A 245 0.31 -23.00 -7.44
C ARG A 245 -0.92 -23.52 -6.68
N ALA A 246 -0.80 -23.73 -5.38
CA ALA A 246 -1.92 -24.21 -4.55
C ALA A 246 -3.09 -23.21 -4.51
N LEU A 247 -2.82 -21.91 -4.45
CA LEU A 247 -3.85 -20.87 -4.60
C LEU A 247 -4.54 -20.96 -5.98
N GLY A 248 -3.78 -21.23 -7.04
CA GLY A 248 -4.30 -21.51 -8.36
C GLY A 248 -5.27 -22.69 -8.40
N GLU A 249 -4.97 -23.76 -7.66
CA GLU A 249 -5.82 -24.96 -7.51
C GLU A 249 -7.09 -24.67 -6.67
N CYS A 250 -7.07 -23.60 -5.86
CA CYS A 250 -8.25 -23.13 -5.10
C CYS A 250 -9.21 -22.26 -5.93
N LEU A 251 -8.84 -21.86 -7.16
CA LEU A 251 -9.67 -21.02 -8.01
C LEU A 251 -10.80 -21.83 -8.68
N ALA A 252 -11.95 -21.18 -8.87
CA ALA A 252 -12.96 -21.63 -9.81
C ALA A 252 -12.40 -21.59 -11.26
N PRO A 253 -12.98 -22.33 -12.23
CA PRO A 253 -12.46 -22.40 -13.60
C PRO A 253 -12.26 -21.04 -14.30
N ASN A 254 -13.10 -20.06 -13.97
CA ASN A 254 -13.02 -18.69 -14.51
C ASN A 254 -12.41 -17.68 -13.52
N GLY A 255 -11.87 -18.16 -12.40
CA GLY A 255 -11.39 -17.34 -11.31
C GLY A 255 -10.13 -16.54 -11.63
N TRP A 256 -9.82 -15.62 -10.72
CA TRP A 256 -8.69 -14.71 -10.81
C TRP A 256 -7.83 -14.79 -9.55
N LEU A 257 -6.51 -14.75 -9.72
CA LEU A 257 -5.55 -14.53 -8.65
C LEU A 257 -4.84 -13.19 -8.88
N LEU A 258 -4.88 -12.31 -7.89
CA LEU A 258 -4.17 -11.04 -7.89
C LEU A 258 -3.10 -11.04 -6.80
N VAL A 259 -1.84 -10.86 -7.20
CA VAL A 259 -0.68 -10.76 -6.29
C VAL A 259 -0.20 -9.31 -6.18
N GLY A 260 0.64 -9.00 -5.19
CA GLY A 260 1.20 -7.66 -5.03
C GLY A 260 2.15 -7.28 -6.17
N HIS A 261 2.33 -5.98 -6.40
CA HIS A 261 3.15 -5.44 -7.50
C HIS A 261 4.58 -6.02 -7.56
N ALA A 262 5.22 -6.18 -6.40
CA ALA A 262 6.58 -6.69 -6.27
C ALA A 262 6.67 -8.24 -6.17
N GLU A 263 5.53 -8.93 -6.24
CA GLU A 263 5.43 -10.39 -5.99
C GLU A 263 5.20 -11.17 -7.27
N ALA A 264 4.84 -10.50 -8.37
CA ALA A 264 4.70 -11.12 -9.67
C ALA A 264 6.03 -11.77 -10.10
N SER A 265 5.95 -13.01 -10.54
CA SER A 265 7.11 -13.78 -10.97
C SER A 265 6.80 -14.53 -12.27
N PRO A 266 7.78 -14.65 -13.20
CA PRO A 266 7.61 -15.44 -14.42
C PRO A 266 7.36 -16.92 -14.14
N GLU A 267 7.86 -17.47 -13.03
CA GLU A 267 7.70 -18.86 -12.62
C GLU A 267 6.24 -19.27 -12.45
N PHE A 268 5.36 -18.33 -12.07
CA PHE A 268 3.92 -18.60 -11.89
C PHE A 268 3.25 -19.00 -13.20
N THR A 269 3.81 -18.59 -14.35
CA THR A 269 3.28 -18.93 -15.68
C THR A 269 3.37 -20.41 -16.03
N ARG A 270 4.09 -21.21 -15.22
CA ARG A 270 4.16 -22.67 -15.39
C ARG A 270 2.87 -23.38 -15.00
N SER A 271 2.08 -22.80 -14.08
CA SER A 271 0.82 -23.40 -13.59
C SER A 271 -0.39 -22.48 -13.76
N LEU A 272 -0.19 -21.22 -14.16
CA LEU A 272 -1.24 -20.22 -14.33
C LEU A 272 -1.03 -19.43 -15.61
N LYS A 273 -2.10 -18.87 -16.16
CA LYS A 273 -2.04 -17.91 -17.27
C LYS A 273 -1.90 -16.50 -16.72
N SER A 274 -0.84 -15.78 -17.08
CA SER A 274 -0.67 -14.36 -16.74
C SER A 274 -1.60 -13.48 -17.58
N VAL A 275 -2.16 -12.45 -16.95
CA VAL A 275 -2.99 -11.42 -17.57
C VAL A 275 -2.44 -10.06 -17.15
N GLU A 276 -1.87 -9.35 -18.11
CA GLU A 276 -1.40 -7.98 -17.92
C GLU A 276 -2.58 -7.02 -17.93
N LEU A 277 -2.67 -6.20 -16.89
CA LEU A 277 -3.65 -5.14 -16.74
C LEU A 277 -2.90 -3.82 -16.51
N PRO A 278 -3.49 -2.65 -16.83
CA PRO A 278 -2.87 -1.36 -16.53
C PRO A 278 -2.47 -1.28 -15.04
N GLY A 279 -1.16 -1.22 -14.79
CA GLY A 279 -0.58 -1.13 -13.45
C GLY A 279 -0.80 -2.35 -12.54
N ALA A 280 -1.16 -3.52 -13.08
CA ALA A 280 -1.33 -4.76 -12.32
C ALA A 280 -1.02 -6.02 -13.13
N MET A 281 -0.51 -7.05 -12.45
CA MET A 281 -0.39 -8.40 -13.00
C MET A 281 -1.37 -9.31 -12.26
N ALA A 282 -2.25 -9.97 -13.01
CA ALA A 282 -3.18 -10.97 -12.50
C ALA A 282 -2.94 -12.32 -13.17
N TYR A 283 -3.54 -13.37 -12.61
CA TYR A 283 -3.37 -14.73 -13.07
C TYR A 283 -4.72 -15.45 -13.13
N ARG A 284 -4.85 -16.42 -14.03
CA ARG A 284 -6.04 -17.26 -14.19
C ARG A 284 -5.66 -18.74 -14.32
N PRO A 285 -6.56 -19.69 -14.02
CA PRO A 285 -6.33 -21.10 -14.27
C PRO A 285 -6.00 -21.38 -15.74
N LEU A 286 -5.15 -22.36 -16.00
CA LEU A 286 -4.90 -22.85 -17.35
C LEU A 286 -6.18 -23.49 -17.92
N GLY A 287 -6.59 -23.11 -19.14
CA GLY A 287 -7.79 -23.64 -19.79
C GLY A 287 -9.12 -22.97 -19.39
N SER A 288 -9.08 -21.77 -18.80
CA SER A 288 -10.29 -20.98 -18.50
C SER A 288 -11.14 -20.72 -19.76
N ALA A 289 -12.47 -20.59 -19.63
CA ALA A 289 -13.40 -20.49 -20.77
C ALA A 289 -13.13 -19.29 -21.72
N ALA A 290 -12.44 -18.25 -21.24
CA ALA A 290 -11.96 -17.14 -22.07
C ALA A 290 -11.01 -17.60 -23.21
N ASP A 291 -10.39 -18.78 -23.11
CA ASP A 291 -9.60 -19.40 -24.17
C ASP A 291 -10.46 -19.95 -25.32
N SER A 292 -11.73 -20.29 -25.06
CA SER A 292 -12.69 -20.74 -26.08
C SER A 292 -13.21 -19.57 -26.91
N GLU A 293 -13.45 -18.41 -26.28
CA GLU A 293 -13.86 -17.19 -26.99
C GLU A 293 -12.71 -16.58 -27.80
N ALA A 294 -11.50 -16.49 -27.25
CA ALA A 294 -10.34 -15.94 -27.97
C ALA A 294 -9.92 -16.78 -29.19
N ARG A 295 -10.12 -18.11 -29.15
CA ARG A 295 -9.92 -18.99 -30.32
C ARG A 295 -10.98 -18.81 -31.40
N SER A 296 -12.20 -18.40 -31.04
CA SER A 296 -13.28 -18.13 -32.00
C SER A 296 -13.11 -16.79 -32.73
N THR A 297 -12.44 -15.81 -32.11
CA THR A 297 -12.25 -14.46 -32.67
C THR A 297 -10.94 -14.28 -33.45
N GLN A 298 -9.98 -15.21 -33.39
CA GLN A 298 -8.72 -15.14 -34.14
C GLN A 298 -8.85 -15.51 -35.64
N GLY A 299 -10.07 -15.71 -36.15
CA GLY A 299 -10.33 -16.12 -37.54
C GLY A 299 -10.60 -14.98 -38.54
N GLN A 300 -10.68 -13.71 -38.13
CA GLN A 300 -10.94 -12.60 -39.05
C GLN A 300 -10.08 -11.37 -38.72
N VAL A 301 -9.13 -11.09 -39.61
CA VAL A 301 -8.34 -9.85 -39.62
C VAL A 301 -8.96 -8.91 -40.67
N PRO A 302 -9.53 -7.74 -40.31
CA PRO A 302 -9.80 -6.69 -41.26
C PRO A 302 -8.51 -5.91 -41.55
N ALA A 303 -8.23 -5.67 -42.84
CA ALA A 303 -7.07 -4.92 -43.30
C ALA A 303 -7.14 -3.43 -42.90
N GLU A 304 -5.99 -2.89 -42.48
CA GLU A 304 -5.78 -1.50 -42.09
C GLU A 304 -5.59 -0.58 -43.32
N PRO A 305 -6.19 0.63 -43.40
CA PRO A 305 -5.91 1.58 -44.47
C PRO A 305 -4.75 2.54 -44.12
N ALA A 306 -3.98 2.88 -45.16
CA ALA A 306 -2.76 3.70 -45.14
C ALA A 306 -2.97 5.18 -44.75
N PRO A 307 -1.92 5.90 -44.29
CA PRO A 307 -2.03 7.29 -43.83
C PRO A 307 -2.00 8.31 -44.99
N ALA A 308 -2.82 9.36 -44.90
CA ALA A 308 -2.88 10.46 -45.85
C ALA A 308 -1.90 11.61 -45.50
N ALA A 309 -1.37 12.22 -46.56
CA ALA A 309 -0.28 13.18 -46.57
C ALA A 309 -0.66 14.62 -46.16
N VAL A 310 0.37 15.34 -45.69
CA VAL A 310 0.40 16.76 -45.32
C VAL A 310 0.29 17.65 -46.57
N VAL A 311 -0.58 18.68 -46.53
CA VAL A 311 -0.60 19.77 -47.52
C VAL A 311 -0.23 21.10 -46.85
N ARG A 312 0.82 21.73 -47.38
CA ARG A 312 1.22 23.11 -47.13
C ARG A 312 0.58 24.00 -48.20
N THR A 313 0.06 25.17 -47.81
CA THR A 313 -0.15 26.28 -48.76
C THR A 313 0.22 27.62 -48.13
N ALA A 314 0.87 28.46 -48.94
CA ALA A 314 1.47 29.73 -48.60
C ALA A 314 0.65 30.93 -49.10
N HIS A 315 0.69 32.01 -48.32
CA HIS A 315 0.75 33.45 -48.65
C HIS A 315 0.06 33.99 -49.92
N GLY A 316 -0.92 34.88 -49.69
CA GLY A 316 -1.32 35.95 -50.61
C GLY A 316 -1.44 37.28 -49.86
N LYS A 317 -0.68 38.30 -50.31
CA LYS A 317 -0.64 39.68 -49.79
C LYS A 317 -1.84 40.48 -50.31
N HIS A 318 -2.41 41.37 -49.50
CA HIS A 318 -2.87 42.70 -49.98
C HIS A 318 -2.85 43.75 -48.84
N SER A 319 -2.20 44.88 -49.13
CA SER A 319 -2.25 46.18 -48.43
C SER A 319 -3.56 46.90 -48.80
N SER A 320 -4.04 48.00 -48.22
CA SER A 320 -3.67 48.92 -47.15
C SER A 320 -4.88 49.88 -46.96
N LYS A 321 -5.10 50.40 -45.75
CA LYS A 321 -5.20 51.84 -45.40
C LYS A 321 -5.91 52.06 -44.06
N ALA A 322 -5.30 52.94 -43.26
CA ALA A 322 -5.82 53.49 -42.00
C ALA A 322 -6.81 54.64 -42.27
N PRO A 323 -7.63 55.05 -41.28
CA PRO A 323 -7.18 56.19 -40.48
C PRO A 323 -7.52 56.17 -38.96
N GLU A 324 -6.75 57.01 -38.28
CA GLU A 324 -7.00 57.79 -37.05
C GLU A 324 -7.18 57.16 -35.66
N ARG A 325 -6.27 57.60 -34.77
CA ARG A 325 -6.18 57.35 -33.34
C ARG A 325 -7.09 58.31 -32.56
N ARG A 326 -7.93 57.75 -31.68
CA ARG A 326 -8.40 58.42 -30.46
C ARG A 326 -7.71 57.81 -29.23
N PRO A 327 -7.46 58.60 -28.17
CA PRO A 327 -6.69 58.16 -27.01
C PRO A 327 -7.46 57.13 -26.18
N ARG A 328 -6.77 56.08 -25.74
CA ARG A 328 -7.29 55.11 -24.74
C ARG A 328 -7.35 55.78 -23.36
N PRO A 329 -8.42 55.59 -22.58
CA PRO A 329 -8.41 55.96 -21.17
C PRO A 329 -7.51 55.00 -20.39
N ALA A 330 -6.82 55.54 -19.38
CA ALA A 330 -5.93 54.83 -18.49
C ALA A 330 -6.65 53.69 -17.72
N PRO A 331 -5.94 52.62 -17.35
CA PRO A 331 -6.51 51.57 -16.50
C PRO A 331 -6.91 52.18 -15.15
N SER A 332 -8.17 52.04 -14.78
CA SER A 332 -8.70 52.34 -13.46
C SER A 332 -7.98 51.47 -12.43
N ARG A 333 -7.30 52.14 -11.49
CA ARG A 333 -6.80 51.54 -10.25
C ARG A 333 -7.95 50.79 -9.56
N PRO A 334 -7.77 49.54 -9.12
CA PRO A 334 -8.70 48.96 -8.16
C PRO A 334 -8.66 49.79 -6.87
N THR A 335 -9.84 50.17 -6.40
CA THR A 335 -10.05 50.83 -5.10
C THR A 335 -9.56 49.90 -3.98
N PRO A 336 -8.88 50.44 -2.95
CA PRO A 336 -8.46 49.63 -1.82
C PRO A 336 -9.71 49.12 -1.10
N SER A 337 -9.82 47.80 -0.98
CA SER A 337 -10.70 47.18 0.01
C SER A 337 -10.29 47.69 1.40
N PRO A 338 -11.25 47.89 2.32
CA PRO A 338 -10.93 48.30 3.68
C PRO A 338 -9.89 47.35 4.27
N PRO A 339 -8.94 47.85 5.08
CA PRO A 339 -7.90 47.00 5.64
C PRO A 339 -8.58 45.89 6.42
N ALA A 340 -8.45 44.66 5.91
CA ALA A 340 -8.62 43.48 6.74
C ALA A 340 -7.75 43.73 7.98
N ALA A 341 -8.37 43.55 9.15
CA ALA A 341 -7.71 43.58 10.44
C ALA A 341 -6.32 42.94 10.35
N PRO A 342 -5.30 43.47 11.05
CA PRO A 342 -3.92 43.03 10.88
C PRO A 342 -3.90 41.50 10.91
N ALA A 343 -3.47 40.90 9.79
CA ALA A 343 -3.28 39.47 9.71
C ALA A 343 -2.37 39.12 10.88
N VAL A 344 -2.97 38.49 11.89
CA VAL A 344 -2.25 37.92 13.02
C VAL A 344 -1.11 37.16 12.38
N ALA A 345 0.14 37.59 12.64
CA ALA A 345 1.32 36.95 12.11
C ALA A 345 1.14 35.46 12.40
N SER A 346 0.79 34.70 11.37
CA SER A 346 0.40 33.30 11.55
C SER A 346 1.67 32.63 12.01
N SER A 347 1.67 32.04 13.20
CA SER A 347 2.87 31.40 13.70
C SER A 347 3.29 30.30 12.71
N PRO A 348 4.59 29.94 12.63
CA PRO A 348 5.02 28.84 11.76
C PRO A 348 4.20 27.56 11.98
N ALA A 349 3.76 27.31 13.22
CA ALA A 349 2.87 26.21 13.56
C ALA A 349 1.45 26.34 12.94
N ASP A 350 0.87 27.54 12.93
CA ASP A 350 -0.44 27.79 12.31
C ASP A 350 -0.39 27.64 10.79
N LEU A 351 0.70 28.10 10.16
CA LEU A 351 0.93 27.94 8.73
C LEU A 351 1.05 26.46 8.35
N LEU A 352 1.83 25.69 9.11
CA LEU A 352 1.97 24.24 8.91
C LEU A 352 0.63 23.51 9.14
N SER A 353 -0.12 23.86 10.17
CA SER A 353 -1.44 23.27 10.43
C SER A 353 -2.43 23.55 9.29
N ARG A 354 -2.42 24.76 8.72
CA ARG A 354 -3.29 25.11 7.57
C ARG A 354 -2.84 24.42 6.29
N LEU A 355 -1.53 24.32 6.05
CA LEU A 355 -0.97 23.61 4.91
C LEU A 355 -1.34 22.12 4.95
N ARG A 356 -1.20 21.48 6.12
CA ARG A 356 -1.68 20.10 6.37
C ARG A 356 -3.19 19.99 6.12
N SER A 357 -3.99 20.91 6.65
CA SER A 357 -5.44 20.91 6.45
C SER A 357 -5.86 21.05 4.97
N LEU A 358 -5.16 21.85 4.17
CA LEU A 358 -5.43 22.00 2.74
C LEU A 358 -4.99 20.76 1.95
N ALA A 359 -3.84 20.19 2.31
CA ALA A 359 -3.37 18.92 1.75
C ALA A 359 -4.36 17.77 2.07
N ASP A 360 -4.85 17.70 3.31
CA ASP A 360 -5.87 16.74 3.76
C ASP A 360 -7.23 16.93 3.07
N ALA A 361 -7.57 18.18 2.72
CA ALA A 361 -8.78 18.52 1.97
C ALA A 361 -8.65 18.26 0.46
N GLY A 362 -7.47 17.88 -0.04
CA GLY A 362 -7.20 17.66 -1.46
C GLY A 362 -7.13 18.96 -2.28
N ASP A 363 -7.15 20.12 -1.64
CA ASP A 363 -6.94 21.41 -2.30
C ASP A 363 -5.44 21.63 -2.56
N LEU A 364 -4.94 20.90 -3.55
CA LEU A 364 -3.53 20.92 -3.93
C LEU A 364 -3.08 22.31 -4.39
N GLN A 365 -3.95 23.05 -5.10
CA GLN A 365 -3.62 24.41 -5.58
C GLN A 365 -3.56 25.41 -4.42
N GLY A 366 -4.53 25.39 -3.51
CA GLY A 366 -4.51 26.21 -2.30
C GLY A 366 -3.32 25.89 -1.41
N ALA A 367 -3.01 24.60 -1.21
CA ALA A 367 -1.86 24.16 -0.42
C ALA A 367 -0.53 24.63 -1.03
N LEU A 368 -0.38 24.57 -2.35
CA LEU A 368 0.82 25.04 -3.05
C LEU A 368 1.00 26.55 -2.98
N SER A 369 -0.09 27.31 -3.15
CA SER A 369 -0.07 28.77 -2.98
C SER A 369 0.34 29.13 -1.56
N LEU A 370 -0.29 28.52 -0.56
CA LEU A 370 0.02 28.76 0.85
C LEU A 370 1.46 28.38 1.19
N ALA A 371 1.94 27.23 0.70
CA ALA A 371 3.33 26.81 0.89
C ALA A 371 4.32 27.83 0.29
N GLN A 372 3.99 28.41 -0.86
CA GLN A 372 4.82 29.42 -1.53
C GLN A 372 4.86 30.73 -0.75
N ASP A 373 3.71 31.22 -0.28
CA ASP A 373 3.62 32.43 0.53
C ASP A 373 4.31 32.25 1.90
N ALA A 374 4.16 31.07 2.50
CA ALA A 374 4.85 30.70 3.74
C ALA A 374 6.38 30.65 3.55
N LEU A 375 6.87 30.10 2.43
CA LEU A 375 8.32 30.09 2.14
C LEU A 375 8.86 31.47 1.75
N ALA A 376 8.04 32.37 1.22
CA ALA A 376 8.45 33.75 0.97
C ALA A 376 8.69 34.52 2.29
N SER A 377 7.94 34.19 3.34
CA SER A 377 8.06 34.80 4.67
C SER A 377 9.05 34.06 5.60
N LEU A 378 9.18 32.74 5.45
CA LEU A 378 10.03 31.87 6.26
C LEU A 378 10.94 30.98 5.36
N PRO A 379 11.88 31.56 4.61
CA PRO A 379 12.65 30.83 3.59
C PRO A 379 13.62 29.78 4.15
N THR A 380 13.92 29.83 5.45
CA THR A 380 14.87 28.94 6.12
C THR A 380 14.19 27.86 6.97
N ASP A 381 12.88 27.67 6.86
CA ASP A 381 12.17 26.62 7.59
C ASP A 381 12.27 25.28 6.84
N PRO A 382 12.96 24.26 7.38
CA PRO A 382 13.15 22.99 6.69
C PRO A 382 11.84 22.20 6.51
N THR A 383 10.88 22.37 7.41
CA THR A 383 9.59 21.65 7.39
C THR A 383 8.69 22.19 6.29
N LEU A 384 8.67 23.50 6.06
CA LEU A 384 7.94 24.10 4.94
C LEU A 384 8.50 23.65 3.58
N HIS A 385 9.83 23.56 3.45
CA HIS A 385 10.46 22.99 2.25
C HIS A 385 10.12 21.50 2.06
N TYR A 386 10.07 20.72 3.13
CA TYR A 386 9.65 19.32 3.09
C TYR A 386 8.20 19.18 2.57
N TYR A 387 7.26 19.94 3.12
CA TYR A 387 5.87 19.93 2.67
C TYR A 387 5.71 20.43 1.23
N ARG A 388 6.46 21.45 0.82
CA ARG A 388 6.48 21.89 -0.58
C ARG A 388 6.91 20.75 -1.50
N GLY A 389 7.91 19.97 -1.11
CA GLY A 389 8.37 18.79 -1.84
C GLY A 389 7.29 17.71 -1.99
N LEU A 390 6.55 17.41 -0.92
CA LEU A 390 5.42 16.47 -0.96
C LEU A 390 4.30 16.94 -1.90
N LEU A 391 3.96 18.23 -1.84
CA LEU A 391 2.92 18.83 -2.70
C LEU A 391 3.34 18.85 -4.17
N ASP A 392 4.58 19.23 -4.47
CA ASP A 392 5.13 19.21 -5.83
C ASP A 392 5.16 17.77 -6.38
N GLN A 393 5.51 16.78 -5.56
CA GLN A 393 5.46 15.37 -5.94
C GLN A 393 4.03 14.90 -6.24
N SER A 394 3.06 15.28 -5.41
CA SER A 394 1.63 14.98 -5.65
C SER A 394 1.11 15.65 -6.92
N ALA A 395 1.66 16.80 -7.29
CA ALA A 395 1.30 17.53 -8.51
C ALA A 395 2.04 17.02 -9.77
N GLY A 396 2.89 15.99 -9.64
CA GLY A 396 3.72 15.49 -10.75
C GLY A 396 4.91 16.38 -11.11
N ARG A 397 5.17 17.44 -10.35
CA ARG A 397 6.32 18.36 -10.52
C ARG A 397 7.57 17.78 -9.86
N LEU A 398 8.09 16.71 -10.44
CA LEU A 398 9.16 15.91 -9.82
C LEU A 398 10.49 16.67 -9.68
N GLY A 399 10.78 17.64 -10.54
CA GLY A 399 12.01 18.45 -10.47
C GLY A 399 11.97 19.46 -9.33
N GLU A 400 10.83 20.11 -9.15
CA GLU A 400 10.53 21.04 -8.08
C GLU A 400 10.50 20.32 -6.73
N ALA A 401 9.89 19.13 -6.70
CA ALA A 401 9.89 18.28 -5.51
C ALA A 401 11.30 17.92 -5.04
N GLU A 402 12.18 17.53 -5.97
CA GLU A 402 13.57 17.23 -5.65
C GLU A 402 14.30 18.46 -5.10
N THR A 403 14.12 19.62 -5.73
CA THR A 403 14.71 20.89 -5.27
C THR A 403 14.26 21.21 -3.85
N ALA A 404 12.96 21.09 -3.57
CA ALA A 404 12.38 21.38 -2.26
C ALA A 404 12.90 20.42 -1.17
N PHE A 405 12.97 19.11 -1.45
CA PHE A 405 13.55 18.16 -0.49
C PHE A 405 15.04 18.42 -0.25
N ARG A 406 15.81 18.78 -1.27
CA ARG A 406 17.22 19.16 -1.11
C ARG A 406 17.39 20.43 -0.29
N SER A 407 16.49 21.41 -0.44
CA SER A 407 16.46 22.62 0.40
C SER A 407 16.16 22.30 1.86
N ALA A 408 15.19 21.41 2.14
CA ALA A 408 14.91 20.93 3.49
C ALA A 408 16.15 20.27 4.11
N LEU A 409 16.86 19.42 3.34
CA LEU A 409 18.08 18.74 3.79
C LEU A 409 19.31 19.63 3.90
N TYR A 410 19.36 20.74 3.16
CA TYR A 410 20.40 21.74 3.30
C TYR A 410 20.27 22.47 4.64
N LEU A 411 19.03 22.80 5.03
CA LEU A 411 18.68 23.49 6.26
C LEU A 411 18.74 22.57 7.49
N ASP A 412 18.27 21.32 7.36
CA ASP A 412 18.39 20.28 8.38
C ASP A 412 18.87 18.95 7.76
N ARG A 413 20.17 18.68 7.93
CA ARG A 413 20.79 17.44 7.43
C ARG A 413 20.32 16.18 8.16
N SER A 414 19.72 16.32 9.34
CA SER A 414 19.20 15.23 10.17
C SER A 414 17.73 14.90 9.90
N PHE A 415 17.07 15.64 9.01
CA PHE A 415 15.67 15.48 8.68
C PHE A 415 15.40 14.13 8.01
N VAL A 416 15.00 13.17 8.83
CA VAL A 416 14.90 11.76 8.47
C VAL A 416 13.90 11.52 7.33
N MET A 417 12.71 12.13 7.44
CA MET A 417 11.64 11.98 6.44
C MET A 417 11.96 12.64 5.10
N ALA A 418 12.71 13.74 5.08
CA ALA A 418 13.15 14.38 3.84
C ALA A 418 14.17 13.50 3.08
N HIS A 419 15.10 12.84 3.78
CA HIS A 419 16.01 11.86 3.15
C HIS A 419 15.24 10.66 2.57
N TYR A 420 14.22 10.18 3.28
CA TYR A 420 13.41 9.07 2.82
C TYR A 420 12.62 9.43 1.55
N GLN A 421 11.89 10.55 1.57
CA GLN A 421 11.08 10.98 0.42
C GLN A 421 11.94 11.33 -0.80
N LEU A 422 13.06 12.01 -0.61
CA LEU A 422 14.03 12.26 -1.68
C LEU A 422 14.57 10.94 -2.28
N GLY A 423 14.85 9.96 -1.43
CA GLY A 423 15.30 8.64 -1.84
C GLY A 423 14.29 7.91 -2.72
N LEU A 424 13.01 7.90 -2.35
CA LEU A 424 11.93 7.31 -3.14
C LEU A 424 11.72 8.05 -4.47
N LEU A 425 11.76 9.40 -4.43
CA LEU A 425 11.63 10.23 -5.63
C LEU A 425 12.74 9.94 -6.65
N LEU A 426 14.00 9.90 -6.20
CA LEU A 426 15.16 9.59 -7.06
C LEU A 426 15.09 8.17 -7.62
N ALA A 427 14.61 7.21 -6.84
CA ALA A 427 14.41 5.84 -7.31
C ALA A 427 13.40 5.80 -8.45
N ARG A 428 12.28 6.53 -8.32
CA ARG A 428 11.25 6.67 -9.35
C ARG A 428 11.76 7.33 -10.63
N ARG A 429 12.71 8.28 -10.51
CA ARG A 429 13.38 8.94 -11.64
C ARG A 429 14.49 8.09 -12.29
N GLY A 430 14.80 6.92 -11.73
CA GLY A 430 15.84 6.02 -12.24
C GLY A 430 17.26 6.33 -11.74
N ASP A 431 17.47 7.36 -10.93
CA ASP A 431 18.78 7.66 -10.31
C ASP A 431 19.01 6.77 -9.09
N ARG A 432 19.36 5.50 -9.36
CA ARG A 432 19.55 4.46 -8.34
C ARG A 432 20.69 4.78 -7.38
N VAL A 433 21.71 5.51 -7.82
CA VAL A 433 22.89 5.81 -7.01
C VAL A 433 22.53 6.88 -5.97
N ALA A 434 21.92 7.98 -6.42
CA ALA A 434 21.47 9.03 -5.52
C ALA A 434 20.33 8.55 -4.60
N ALA A 435 19.40 7.76 -5.13
CA ALA A 435 18.33 7.13 -4.34
C ALA A 435 18.90 6.28 -3.20
N ARG A 436 19.86 5.39 -3.51
CA ARG A 436 20.52 4.54 -2.52
C ARG A 436 21.20 5.37 -1.43
N ARG A 437 21.87 6.46 -1.80
CA ARG A 437 22.55 7.34 -0.85
C ARG A 437 21.57 8.01 0.12
N SER A 438 20.47 8.55 -0.39
CA SER A 438 19.44 9.21 0.43
C SER A 438 18.71 8.21 1.34
N LEU A 439 18.28 7.07 0.80
CA LEU A 439 17.62 6.01 1.59
C LEU A 439 18.54 5.42 2.67
N SER A 440 19.82 5.21 2.37
CA SER A 440 20.80 4.75 3.36
C SER A 440 21.00 5.77 4.48
N THR A 441 20.95 7.06 4.14
CA THR A 441 21.05 8.14 5.13
C THR A 441 19.81 8.20 6.01
N ALA A 442 18.61 8.10 5.44
CA ALA A 442 17.36 7.99 6.20
C ALA A 442 17.39 6.80 7.17
N ALA A 443 17.78 5.62 6.68
CA ALA A 443 17.87 4.41 7.48
C ALA A 443 18.85 4.56 8.66
N ARG A 444 20.01 5.17 8.41
CA ARG A 444 21.05 5.42 9.42
C ARG A 444 20.61 6.43 10.48
N LEU A 445 19.98 7.54 10.07
CA LEU A 445 19.48 8.55 10.99
C LEU A 445 18.35 8.00 11.86
N ALA A 446 17.40 7.28 11.25
CA ALA A 446 16.33 6.61 11.98
C ALA A 446 16.86 5.55 12.96
N ALA A 447 17.85 4.74 12.55
CA ALA A 447 18.45 3.72 13.41
C ALA A 447 19.21 4.31 14.61
N GLY A 448 19.57 5.61 14.57
CA GLY A 448 20.16 6.33 15.69
C GLY A 448 19.16 6.76 16.76
N LEU A 449 17.85 6.62 16.51
CA LEU A 449 16.78 6.95 17.44
C LEU A 449 16.21 5.68 18.10
N PRO A 450 15.56 5.77 19.29
CA PRO A 450 14.87 4.64 19.88
C PRO A 450 13.83 4.04 18.91
N GLY A 451 13.79 2.73 18.75
CA GLY A 451 12.97 2.09 17.70
C GLY A 451 11.47 2.42 17.75
N GLY A 452 10.92 2.71 18.94
CA GLY A 452 9.53 3.14 19.14
C GLY A 452 9.32 4.65 19.10
N ALA A 453 10.36 5.47 18.92
CA ALA A 453 10.23 6.92 18.83
C ALA A 453 9.55 7.31 17.52
N GLU A 454 8.50 8.11 17.61
CA GLU A 454 7.85 8.69 16.43
C GLU A 454 8.79 9.69 15.76
N LEU A 455 8.86 9.62 14.43
CA LEU A 455 9.64 10.55 13.64
C LEU A 455 8.85 11.84 13.41
N PRO A 456 9.48 13.01 13.59
CA PRO A 456 8.89 14.28 13.17
C PRO A 456 8.48 14.20 11.70
N GLU A 457 7.30 14.73 11.39
CA GLU A 457 6.74 14.72 10.04
C GLU A 457 6.56 13.32 9.43
N GLY A 458 6.63 12.27 10.27
CA GLY A 458 6.41 10.88 9.91
C GLY A 458 4.99 10.39 10.13
N ASP A 459 4.09 11.23 10.64
CA ASP A 459 2.66 10.94 10.88
C ASP A 459 2.42 9.61 11.63
N GLY A 460 3.11 9.43 12.75
CA GLY A 460 3.05 8.20 13.58
C GLY A 460 4.03 7.11 13.15
N LEU A 461 4.84 7.34 12.11
CA LEU A 461 5.92 6.42 11.72
C LEU A 461 7.02 6.42 12.77
N THR A 462 7.31 5.23 13.31
CA THR A 462 8.41 5.08 14.26
C THR A 462 9.76 4.95 13.55
N ALA A 463 10.82 5.33 14.25
CA ALA A 463 12.19 5.22 13.77
C ALA A 463 12.55 3.78 13.35
N GLY A 464 12.14 2.78 14.12
CA GLY A 464 12.35 1.37 13.78
C GLY A 464 11.63 0.96 12.50
N THR A 465 10.38 1.42 12.32
CA THR A 465 9.61 1.15 11.11
C THR A 465 10.24 1.81 9.88
N LEU A 466 10.66 3.07 9.98
CA LEU A 466 11.31 3.75 8.87
C LEU A 466 12.65 3.10 8.50
N THR A 467 13.46 2.67 9.47
CA THR A 467 14.70 1.95 9.18
C THR A 467 14.44 0.70 8.33
N LEU A 468 13.37 -0.05 8.61
CA LEU A 468 12.96 -1.20 7.81
C LEU A 468 12.50 -0.79 6.41
N LEU A 469 11.65 0.24 6.29
CA LEU A 469 11.15 0.76 5.01
C LEU A 469 12.27 1.25 4.10
N ALA A 470 13.16 2.08 4.64
CA ALA A 470 14.29 2.63 3.92
C ALA A 470 15.23 1.51 3.44
N ARG A 471 15.46 0.48 4.26
CA ARG A 471 16.26 -0.70 3.86
C ARG A 471 15.57 -1.57 2.82
N ALA A 472 14.26 -1.75 2.90
CA ALA A 472 13.49 -2.49 1.90
C ALA A 472 13.58 -1.79 0.53
N ALA A 473 13.47 -0.45 0.51
CA ALA A 473 13.63 0.35 -0.71
C ALA A 473 15.05 0.31 -1.31
N LEU A 474 16.06 -0.16 -0.56
CA LEU A 474 17.43 -0.34 -1.04
C LEU A 474 17.67 -1.67 -1.76
N GLN A 475 16.77 -2.64 -1.62
CA GLN A 475 16.96 -3.95 -2.24
C GLN A 475 16.78 -3.87 -3.77
N PRO A 476 17.65 -4.54 -4.55
CA PRO A 476 17.55 -4.54 -6.01
C PRO A 476 16.25 -5.22 -6.44
N GLY A 477 15.29 -4.43 -6.94
CA GLY A 477 13.98 -4.90 -7.41
C GLY A 477 12.80 -4.01 -7.02
N ALA A 478 12.94 -3.19 -5.98
CA ALA A 478 11.84 -2.38 -5.43
C ALA A 478 11.47 -1.10 -6.23
N ALA A 479 12.22 -0.76 -7.29
CA ALA A 479 12.01 0.44 -8.11
C ALA A 479 11.85 0.08 -9.60
N ARG A 480 10.80 -0.67 -9.92
CA ARG A 480 10.30 -0.87 -11.28
C ARG A 480 8.82 -0.52 -11.35
#